data_AF-A0A4P6WSB0-F1
#
_entry.id   AF-A0A4P6WSB0-F1
#
_cell.length_a   1.000
_cell.length_b   1.000
_cell.length_c   1.000
_cell.angle_alpha   90.00
_cell.angle_beta   90.00
_cell.angle_gamma   90.00
#
_symmetry.space_group_name_H-M   'P 1'
#
loop_
_entity.id
_entity.type
_entity.pdbx_description
1 polymer ?
#
loop_
_entity_poly.entity_id
_entity_poly.type
_entity_poly.pdbx_seq_one_letter_code
_entity_poly.pdbx_strand_id
1 'polypeptide(L)' 'MAHAPHDSHADEPQDVVESIVPLMPIVLPVAGGVLIFLLAFIAVFMA' A
#
# COMPACT_ATOMS: atom_id res chain seq x y z
N MET A 1 -13.47 -19.32 -39.92
CA MET A 1 -13.52 -19.06 -38.47
C MET A 1 -12.45 -18.02 -38.19
N ALA A 2 -12.86 -16.76 -38.08
CA ALA A 2 -11.92 -15.65 -37.88
C ALA A 2 -11.54 -15.57 -36.40
N HIS A 3 -10.25 -15.71 -36.11
CA HIS A 3 -9.69 -15.40 -34.80
C HIS A 3 -9.26 -13.93 -34.82
N ALA A 4 -10.04 -13.05 -34.19
CA ALA A 4 -9.63 -11.67 -33.98
C ALA A 4 -8.65 -11.62 -32.80
N PRO A 5 -7.48 -10.97 -32.93
CA PRO A 5 -6.61 -10.76 -31.79
C PRO A 5 -7.32 -9.73 -30.88
N HIS A 6 -7.71 -10.16 -29.68
CA HIS A 6 -8.02 -9.22 -28.62
C HIS A 6 -6.68 -8.72 -28.09
N ASP A 7 -6.17 -7.67 -28.70
CA ASP A 7 -5.17 -6.78 -28.09
C ASP A 7 -5.85 -6.02 -26.94
N SER A 8 -6.16 -6.76 -25.87
CA SER A 8 -6.62 -6.21 -24.61
C SER A 8 -5.43 -6.04 -23.68
N HIS A 9 -4.50 -5.15 -24.03
CA HIS A 9 -3.79 -4.37 -23.01
C HIS A 9 -4.80 -3.36 -22.43
N ALA A 10 -5.86 -3.89 -21.83
CA ALA A 10 -6.66 -3.11 -20.91
C ALA A 10 -5.74 -2.83 -19.73
N ASP A 11 -5.69 -1.57 -19.32
CA ASP A 11 -5.26 -1.16 -17.99
C ASP A 11 -6.01 -2.03 -16.95
N GLU A 12 -5.48 -3.23 -16.65
CA GLU A 12 -5.99 -4.03 -15.54
C GLU A 12 -5.85 -3.15 -14.31
N PRO A 13 -6.93 -2.90 -13.56
CA PRO A 13 -6.88 -2.06 -12.37
C PRO A 13 -5.80 -2.66 -11.47
N GLN A 14 -4.67 -1.96 -11.35
CA GLN A 14 -3.54 -2.42 -10.55
C GLN A 14 -4.10 -2.73 -9.17
N ASP A 15 -4.17 -4.00 -8.82
CA ASP A 15 -4.80 -4.43 -7.57
C ASP A 15 -3.89 -3.93 -6.43
N VAL A 16 -4.19 -2.73 -5.95
CA VAL A 16 -3.34 -1.97 -5.02
C VAL A 16 -3.06 -2.82 -3.78
N VAL A 17 -4.05 -3.61 -3.38
CA VAL A 17 -3.95 -4.58 -2.30
C VAL A 17 -2.91 -5.65 -2.62
N GLU A 18 -2.94 -6.29 -3.79
CA GLU A 18 -1.98 -7.34 -4.15
C GLU A 18 -0.55 -6.78 -4.29
N SER A 19 -0.40 -5.54 -4.74
CA SER A 19 0.90 -4.87 -4.79
C SER A 19 1.47 -4.50 -3.40
N ILE A 20 0.61 -4.25 -2.41
CA ILE A 20 1.04 -3.90 -1.03
C ILE A 20 1.35 -5.14 -0.19
N VAL A 21 0.77 -6.31 -0.50
CA VAL A 21 0.93 -7.56 0.27
C VAL A 21 2.40 -7.97 0.44
N PRO A 22 3.27 -7.96 -0.60
CA PRO A 22 4.69 -8.25 -0.44
C PRO A 22 5.42 -7.25 0.46
N LEU A 23 4.93 -6.01 0.51
CA LEU A 23 5.48 -4.93 1.34
C LEU A 23 4.86 -4.90 2.75
N MET A 24 3.84 -5.72 3.03
CA MET A 24 3.13 -5.75 4.32
C MET A 24 4.05 -5.91 5.54
N PRO A 25 5.10 -6.77 5.48
CA PRO A 25 6.06 -6.89 6.59
C PRO A 25 6.85 -5.60 6.88
N ILE A 26 6.92 -4.67 5.93
CA ILE A 26 7.63 -3.39 6.05
C ILE A 26 6.65 -2.28 6.40
N VAL A 27 5.49 -2.23 5.73
CA VAL A 27 4.50 -1.17 5.93
C VAL A 27 3.96 -1.19 7.36
N LEU A 28 3.78 -2.36 7.98
CA LEU A 28 3.25 -2.48 9.34
C LEU A 28 4.21 -1.90 10.39
N PRO A 29 5.51 -2.28 10.43
CA PRO A 29 6.47 -1.64 11.32
C PRO A 29 6.66 -0.14 11.06
N VAL A 30 6.73 0.28 9.78
CA VAL A 30 6.93 1.70 9.45
C VAL A 30 5.72 2.53 9.87
N ALA A 31 4.51 2.12 9.52
CA ALA A 31 3.29 2.80 9.95
C ALA A 31 3.17 2.81 11.48
N GLY A 32 3.40 1.68 12.14
CA GLY A 32 3.41 1.58 13.59
C GLY A 32 4.43 2.53 14.24
N GLY A 33 5.65 2.61 13.69
CA GLY A 33 6.69 3.52 14.15
C GLY A 33 6.29 5.00 13.99
N VAL A 34 5.68 5.36 12.86
CA VAL A 34 5.16 6.72 12.63
C VAL A 34 4.05 7.05 13.63
N LEU A 35 3.12 6.12 13.87
CA LEU A 35 2.04 6.30 14.85
C LEU A 35 2.61 6.48 16.26
N ILE A 36 3.56 5.63 16.68
CA ILE A 36 4.21 5.75 18.00
C ILE A 36 4.98 7.07 18.11
N PHE A 37 5.74 7.45 17.09
CA PHE A 37 6.47 8.70 17.07
C PHE A 37 5.52 9.90 17.19
N LEU A 38 4.42 9.90 16.46
CA LEU A 38 3.39 10.94 16.56
C LEU A 38 2.80 10.99 17.97
N LEU A 39 2.44 9.84 18.55
CA LEU A 39 1.92 9.74 19.92
C LEU A 39 2.94 10.21 20.97
N ALA A 40 4.21 9.86 20.81
CA ALA A 40 5.28 10.31 21.68
C ALA A 40 5.52 11.82 21.55
N PHE A 41 5.50 12.35 20.33
CA PHE A 41 5.62 13.78 20.05
C PHE A 41 4.52 14.56 20.75
N ILE A 42 3.25 14.20 20.56
CA ILE A 42 2.14 14.89 21.24
C ILE A 42 2.23 14.78 22.76
N ALA A 43 2.72 13.66 23.29
CA ALA A 43 2.88 13.47 24.73
C ALA A 43 3.90 14.45 25.35
N VAL A 44 4.96 14.79 24.61
CA VAL A 44 5.95 15.79 25.05
C VAL A 44 5.36 17.20 25.11
N PHE A 45 4.49 17.57 24.16
CA PHE A 45 3.92 18.93 24.08
C PHE A 45 2.65 19.13 24.92
N MET A 46 2.03 18.06 25.41
CA MET A 46 0.87 18.11 26.31
C MET A 46 1.24 18.08 27.79
N ALA A 47 2.53 17.88 28.11
CA ALA A 47 3.09 17.99 29.45
C ALA A 47 3.38 19.46 29.81
#